data_AF-A0A952MT68-F1
#
_entry.id   AF-A0A952MT68-F1
#
_cell.length_a   1.000
_cell.length_b   1.000
_cell.length_c   1.000
_cell.angle_alpha   90.00
_cell.angle_beta   90.00
_cell.angle_gamma   90.00
#
_symmetry.space_group_name_H-M   'P 1'
#
loop_
_entity.id
_entity.type
_entity.pdbx_description
1 polymer ?
#
loop_
_entity_poly.entity_id
_entity_poly.type
_entity_poly.pdbx_seq_one_letter_code
_entity_poly.pdbx_strand_id
1 'polypeptide(L)'
;MIKILTFSHIFAGVISLVVAPLAMVVHKGGTAHRLWGKVFFWCMTWICFSAIILSTLKWIPFLLLIAVFSYYSVFIGYRSLYRKQLHQGKGVTWYDWMAGVVAGIFNTGFFVWGMYLVVKGHTSLGLLASGFGFGGMLVVWSELQRYIKPPPDKFDWLYSHMGNMLGGFIASVTAFSTQVMTFLPGMMQWIWPSLVGVPLIIFWIRTYRKKLEKGSRLAGLLEIR
;
A
#
# COMPACT_ATOMS: atom_id res chain seq x y z
N MET A 1 28.95 -2.06 -3.89
CA MET A 1 27.80 -2.30 -2.99
C MET A 1 26.56 -1.47 -3.34
N ILE A 2 26.60 -0.12 -3.27
CA ILE A 2 25.41 0.75 -3.52
C ILE A 2 24.79 0.56 -4.91
N LYS A 3 25.62 0.42 -5.97
CA LYS A 3 25.12 0.17 -7.34
C LYS A 3 24.32 -1.13 -7.45
N ILE A 4 24.83 -2.22 -6.86
CA ILE A 4 24.15 -3.53 -6.85
C ILE A 4 22.79 -3.41 -6.15
N LEU A 5 22.76 -2.77 -4.98
CA LEU A 5 21.52 -2.54 -4.24
C LEU A 5 20.53 -1.70 -5.06
N THR A 6 21.00 -0.63 -5.71
CA THR A 6 20.17 0.22 -6.58
C THR A 6 19.60 -0.57 -7.76
N PHE A 7 20.41 -1.36 -8.47
CA PHE A 7 19.93 -2.18 -9.58
C PHE A 7 18.94 -3.24 -9.12
N SER A 8 19.20 -3.91 -8.00
CA SER A 8 18.27 -4.91 -7.44
C SER A 8 16.93 -4.28 -7.02
N HIS A 9 16.96 -3.06 -6.47
CA HIS A 9 15.78 -2.30 -6.09
C HIS A 9 14.94 -1.96 -7.33
N ILE A 10 15.59 -1.41 -8.37
CA ILE A 10 14.94 -1.06 -9.64
C ILE A 10 14.35 -2.31 -10.29
N PHE A 11 15.11 -3.40 -10.34
CA PHE A 11 14.65 -4.67 -10.93
C PHE A 11 13.42 -5.23 -10.22
N ALA A 12 13.41 -5.25 -8.88
CA ALA A 12 12.23 -5.62 -8.12
C ALA A 12 11.06 -4.66 -8.34
N GLY A 13 11.33 -3.35 -8.48
CA GLY A 13 10.35 -2.32 -8.85
C GLY A 13 9.68 -2.62 -10.17
N VAL A 14 10.46 -2.88 -11.23
CA VAL A 14 9.95 -3.24 -12.56
C VAL A 14 9.09 -4.51 -12.50
N ILE A 15 9.56 -5.56 -11.83
CA ILE A 15 8.78 -6.79 -11.65
C ILE A 15 7.45 -6.45 -10.97
N SER A 16 7.48 -5.70 -9.86
CA SER A 16 6.28 -5.34 -9.09
C SER A 16 5.24 -4.60 -9.94
N LEU A 17 5.69 -3.68 -10.81
CA LEU A 17 4.82 -2.90 -11.69
C LEU A 17 4.17 -3.73 -12.79
N VAL A 18 4.81 -4.82 -13.21
CA VAL A 18 4.27 -5.75 -14.22
C VAL A 18 3.33 -6.78 -13.59
N VAL A 19 3.74 -7.40 -12.48
CA VAL A 19 2.97 -8.53 -11.90
C VAL A 19 1.68 -8.09 -11.20
N ALA A 20 1.61 -6.86 -10.67
CA ALA A 20 0.38 -6.38 -10.03
C ALA A 20 -0.79 -6.28 -11.04
N PRO A 21 -0.64 -5.61 -12.21
CA PRO A 21 -1.65 -5.62 -13.27
C PRO A 21 -2.02 -7.03 -13.74
N LEU A 22 -1.03 -7.93 -13.90
CA LEU A 22 -1.30 -9.33 -14.23
C LEU A 22 -2.17 -10.01 -13.17
N ALA A 23 -1.92 -9.77 -11.88
CA ALA A 23 -2.76 -10.25 -10.79
C ALA A 23 -4.18 -9.67 -10.82
N MET A 24 -4.35 -8.42 -11.29
CA MET A 24 -5.65 -7.75 -11.38
C MET A 24 -6.54 -8.29 -12.51
N VAL A 25 -5.96 -8.70 -13.64
CA VAL A 25 -6.74 -9.18 -14.80
C VAL A 25 -7.16 -10.64 -14.67
N VAL A 26 -6.34 -11.48 -14.04
CA VAL A 26 -6.66 -12.90 -13.86
C VAL A 26 -7.82 -13.14 -12.89
N HIS A 27 -8.32 -14.38 -12.87
CA HIS A 27 -9.39 -14.79 -11.96
C HIS A 27 -8.97 -14.69 -10.49
N LYS A 28 -9.79 -14.02 -9.68
CA LYS A 28 -9.45 -13.64 -8.31
C LYS A 28 -9.44 -14.89 -7.43
N GLY A 29 -8.44 -15.03 -6.57
CA GLY A 29 -8.26 -16.20 -5.73
C GLY A 29 -7.66 -17.42 -6.44
N GLY A 30 -7.60 -17.47 -7.77
CA GLY A 30 -7.03 -18.60 -8.51
C GLY A 30 -5.51 -18.72 -8.42
N THR A 31 -4.95 -19.79 -8.99
CA THR A 31 -3.50 -20.10 -8.94
C THR A 31 -2.64 -18.94 -9.46
N ALA A 32 -2.98 -18.38 -10.62
CA ALA A 32 -2.28 -17.25 -11.22
C ALA A 32 -2.35 -16.00 -10.33
N HIS A 33 -3.54 -15.62 -9.84
CA HIS A 33 -3.71 -14.47 -8.96
C HIS A 33 -2.85 -14.59 -7.70
N ARG A 34 -2.87 -15.78 -7.06
CA ARG A 34 -2.08 -16.07 -5.86
C ARG A 34 -0.58 -16.04 -6.12
N LEU A 35 -0.14 -16.55 -7.28
CA LEU A 35 1.27 -16.50 -7.67
C LEU A 35 1.72 -15.05 -7.85
N TRP A 36 1.06 -14.30 -8.73
CA TRP A 36 1.43 -12.92 -9.03
C TRP A 36 1.30 -12.01 -7.82
N GLY A 37 0.28 -12.20 -6.99
CA GLY A 37 0.13 -11.48 -5.71
C GLY A 37 1.25 -11.76 -4.71
N LYS A 38 1.75 -13.00 -4.64
CA LYS A 38 2.92 -13.34 -3.81
C LYS A 38 4.20 -12.73 -4.35
N VAL A 39 4.42 -12.80 -5.68
CA VAL A 39 5.58 -12.16 -6.31
C VAL A 39 5.57 -10.66 -6.04
N PHE A 40 4.41 -10.00 -6.22
CA PHE A 40 4.23 -8.59 -5.89
C PHE A 40 4.59 -8.29 -4.43
N PHE A 41 4.04 -9.05 -3.48
CA PHE A 41 4.32 -8.89 -2.06
C PHE A 41 5.82 -9.00 -1.73
N TRP A 42 6.51 -10.01 -2.26
CA TRP A 42 7.94 -10.21 -1.99
C TRP A 42 8.82 -9.17 -2.68
N CYS A 43 8.46 -8.72 -3.88
CA CYS A 43 9.12 -7.58 -4.53
C CYS A 43 8.96 -6.32 -3.67
N MET A 44 7.75 -6.00 -3.21
CA MET A 44 7.49 -4.84 -2.34
C MET A 44 8.22 -4.93 -1.01
N THR A 45 8.36 -6.14 -0.46
CA THR A 45 9.19 -6.40 0.74
C THR A 45 10.64 -6.03 0.49
N TRP A 46 11.24 -6.53 -0.61
CA TRP A 46 12.61 -6.20 -0.99
C TRP A 46 12.80 -4.71 -1.29
N ILE A 47 11.86 -4.09 -2.01
CA ILE A 47 11.84 -2.66 -2.32
C ILE A 47 11.87 -1.85 -1.02
N CYS A 48 11.09 -2.23 -0.01
CA CYS A 48 11.08 -1.57 1.30
C CYS A 48 12.46 -1.62 1.98
N PHE A 49 13.03 -2.82 2.14
CA PHE A 49 14.33 -2.99 2.78
C PHE A 49 15.45 -2.25 2.03
N SER A 50 15.51 -2.42 0.71
CA SER A 50 16.51 -1.75 -0.12
C SER A 50 16.32 -0.23 -0.13
N ALA A 51 15.09 0.28 -0.11
CA ALA A 51 14.81 1.71 -0.02
C ALA A 51 15.19 2.30 1.34
N ILE A 52 14.97 1.61 2.46
CA ILE A 52 15.42 2.05 3.79
C ILE A 52 16.94 2.23 3.79
N ILE A 53 17.68 1.27 3.25
CA ILE A 53 19.15 1.35 3.15
C ILE A 53 19.57 2.48 2.22
N LEU A 54 19.00 2.55 1.00
CA LEU A 54 19.36 3.56 0.00
C LEU A 54 19.02 4.99 0.46
N SER A 55 17.85 5.19 1.08
CA SER A 55 17.42 6.49 1.58
C SER A 55 18.29 6.99 2.72
N THR A 56 18.74 6.10 3.61
CA THR A 56 19.66 6.43 4.70
C THR A 56 21.04 6.77 4.16
N LEU A 57 21.58 5.98 3.23
CA LEU A 57 22.92 6.21 2.66
C LEU A 57 23.00 7.46 1.77
N LYS A 58 21.93 7.77 1.03
CA LYS A 58 21.88 8.91 0.10
C LYS A 58 21.20 10.15 0.67
N TRP A 59 20.73 10.10 1.91
CA TRP A 59 19.95 11.18 2.55
C TRP A 59 18.71 11.61 1.73
N ILE A 60 17.92 10.62 1.29
CA ILE A 60 16.68 10.85 0.53
C ILE A 60 15.48 10.48 1.42
N PRO A 61 15.07 11.36 2.35
CA PRO A 61 14.02 11.06 3.33
C PRO A 61 12.67 10.74 2.67
N PHE A 62 12.39 11.30 1.49
CA PHE A 62 11.15 11.01 0.78
C PHE A 62 11.03 9.55 0.31
N LEU A 63 12.15 8.96 -0.11
CA LEU A 63 12.20 7.54 -0.50
C LEU A 63 11.89 6.63 0.69
N LEU A 64 12.34 7.02 1.89
CA LEU A 64 12.05 6.31 3.14
C LEU A 64 10.55 6.33 3.47
N LEU A 65 9.90 7.50 3.32
CA LEU A 65 8.46 7.64 3.52
C LEU A 65 7.66 6.72 2.60
N ILE A 66 7.84 6.82 1.28
CA ILE A 66 7.07 5.99 0.33
C ILE A 66 7.31 4.51 0.62
N ALA A 67 8.55 4.12 0.93
CA ALA A 67 8.89 2.72 1.21
C ALA A 67 8.08 2.16 2.39
N VAL A 68 8.09 2.84 3.55
CA VAL A 68 7.38 2.36 4.73
C VAL A 68 5.86 2.39 4.51
N PHE A 69 5.34 3.48 3.95
CA PHE A 69 3.91 3.64 3.66
C PHE A 69 3.40 2.55 2.70
N SER A 70 4.03 2.41 1.54
CA SER A 70 3.62 1.45 0.51
C SER A 70 3.75 0.02 1.00
N TYR A 71 4.83 -0.30 1.71
CA TYR A 71 5.01 -1.64 2.26
C TYR A 71 4.00 -1.97 3.35
N TYR A 72 3.72 -1.04 4.27
CA TYR A 72 2.70 -1.26 5.30
C TYR A 72 1.35 -1.59 4.67
N SER A 73 0.94 -0.85 3.64
CA SER A 73 -0.26 -1.15 2.86
C SER A 73 -0.20 -2.58 2.29
N VAL A 74 0.82 -2.92 1.51
CA VAL A 74 0.93 -4.27 0.92
C VAL A 74 0.98 -5.38 1.97
N PHE A 75 1.64 -5.14 3.09
CA PHE A 75 1.71 -6.04 4.23
C PHE A 75 0.33 -6.32 4.82
N ILE A 76 -0.45 -5.28 5.11
CA ILE A 76 -1.82 -5.41 5.58
C ILE A 76 -2.70 -6.13 4.55
N GLY A 77 -2.57 -5.76 3.28
CA GLY A 77 -3.32 -6.39 2.19
C GLY A 77 -3.05 -7.88 2.08
N TYR A 78 -1.81 -8.30 2.25
CA TYR A 78 -1.46 -9.72 2.29
C TYR A 78 -1.95 -10.41 3.56
N ARG A 79 -1.78 -9.75 4.73
CA ARG A 79 -2.17 -10.27 6.04
C ARG A 79 -3.67 -10.44 6.22
N SER A 80 -4.49 -9.63 5.57
CA SER A 80 -5.95 -9.76 5.65
C SER A 80 -6.43 -11.15 5.19
N LEU A 81 -5.72 -11.82 4.26
CA LEU A 81 -6.02 -13.17 3.82
C LEU A 81 -5.90 -14.24 4.92
N TYR A 82 -5.09 -13.96 5.95
CA TYR A 82 -4.92 -14.81 7.13
C TYR A 82 -5.82 -14.39 8.30
N ARG A 83 -6.53 -13.25 8.17
CA ARG A 83 -7.42 -12.67 9.18
C ARG A 83 -8.89 -12.71 8.72
N LYS A 84 -9.28 -13.79 8.02
CA LYS A 84 -10.67 -13.97 7.55
C LYS A 84 -11.70 -13.97 8.69
N GLN A 85 -11.27 -14.36 9.91
CA GLN A 85 -12.09 -14.38 11.12
C GLN A 85 -11.95 -13.13 11.99
N LEU A 86 -11.43 -12.01 11.43
CA LEU A 86 -11.26 -10.76 12.19
C LEU A 86 -12.58 -10.28 12.80
N HIS A 87 -13.70 -10.41 12.09
CA HIS A 87 -15.05 -10.10 12.58
C HIS A 87 -15.44 -10.83 13.88
N GLN A 88 -14.73 -11.89 14.26
CA GLN A 88 -14.90 -12.64 15.51
C GLN A 88 -13.86 -12.27 16.57
N GLY A 89 -13.08 -11.21 16.35
CA GLY A 89 -11.95 -10.82 17.21
C GLY A 89 -10.72 -11.72 17.10
N LYS A 90 -10.61 -12.55 16.04
CA LYS A 90 -9.54 -13.54 15.88
C LYS A 90 -8.55 -13.20 14.76
N GLY A 91 -7.33 -13.72 14.89
CA GLY A 91 -6.32 -13.73 13.82
C GLY A 91 -5.34 -12.54 13.82
N VAL A 92 -5.58 -11.50 14.61
CA VAL A 92 -4.60 -10.43 14.85
C VAL A 92 -3.47 -10.97 15.71
N THR A 93 -2.24 -10.61 15.37
CA THR A 93 -1.01 -11.08 16.03
C THR A 93 -0.12 -9.90 16.42
N TRP A 94 0.90 -10.14 17.24
CA TRP A 94 1.80 -9.08 17.73
C TRP A 94 2.53 -8.35 16.59
N TYR A 95 2.86 -9.03 15.50
CA TYR A 95 3.57 -8.42 14.38
C TYR A 95 2.65 -7.54 13.50
N ASP A 96 1.33 -7.75 13.54
CA ASP A 96 0.36 -6.82 12.93
C ASP A 96 0.38 -5.47 13.68
N TRP A 97 0.43 -5.53 15.01
CA TRP A 97 0.57 -4.35 15.87
C TRP A 97 1.92 -3.67 15.69
N MET A 98 3.01 -4.43 15.70
CA MET A 98 4.36 -3.90 15.49
C MET A 98 4.45 -3.15 14.15
N ALA A 99 3.96 -3.74 13.06
CA ALA A 99 3.96 -3.10 11.75
C ALA A 99 3.15 -1.78 11.76
N GLY A 100 1.99 -1.78 12.43
CA GLY A 100 1.16 -0.58 12.60
C GLY A 100 1.84 0.52 13.40
N VAL A 101 2.50 0.17 14.52
CA VAL A 101 3.24 1.13 15.36
C VAL A 101 4.42 1.72 14.59
N VAL A 102 5.23 0.88 13.94
CA VAL A 102 6.37 1.34 13.14
C VAL A 102 5.89 2.27 12.03
N ALA A 103 4.91 1.85 11.23
CA ALA A 103 4.35 2.70 10.18
C ALA A 103 3.75 4.00 10.76
N GLY A 104 3.07 3.94 11.90
CA GLY A 104 2.51 5.10 12.58
C GLY A 104 3.58 6.13 12.98
N ILE A 105 4.69 5.68 13.56
CA ILE A 105 5.82 6.54 13.94
C ILE A 105 6.42 7.23 12.73
N PHE A 106 6.73 6.47 11.67
CA PHE A 106 7.31 7.04 10.44
C PHE A 106 6.35 8.05 9.80
N ASN A 107 5.09 7.69 9.58
CA ASN A 107 4.12 8.57 8.93
C ASN A 107 3.84 9.84 9.74
N THR A 108 3.78 9.73 11.08
CA THR A 108 3.64 10.91 11.96
C THR A 108 4.87 11.81 11.90
N GLY A 109 6.07 11.23 11.95
CA GLY A 109 7.32 11.98 11.82
C GLY A 109 7.39 12.74 10.50
N PHE A 110 7.00 12.11 9.40
CA PHE A 110 6.95 12.77 8.08
C PHE A 110 5.87 13.83 7.97
N PHE A 111 4.71 13.63 8.59
CA PHE A 111 3.67 14.66 8.63
C PHE A 111 4.18 15.91 9.36
N VAL A 112 4.74 15.75 10.55
CA VAL A 112 5.30 16.85 11.35
C VAL A 112 6.45 17.53 10.62
N TRP A 113 7.36 16.75 10.03
CA TRP A 113 8.48 17.28 9.25
C TRP A 113 8.01 18.05 8.00
N GLY A 114 7.00 17.53 7.31
CA GLY A 114 6.38 18.20 6.16
C GLY A 114 5.78 19.56 6.55
N MET A 115 5.04 19.61 7.65
CA MET A 115 4.47 20.87 8.16
C MET A 115 5.57 21.87 8.53
N TYR A 116 6.65 21.40 9.16
CA TYR A 116 7.82 22.21 9.44
C TYR A 116 8.46 22.78 8.17
N LEU A 117 8.61 21.97 7.11
CA LEU A 117 9.14 22.41 5.82
C LEU A 117 8.28 23.50 5.16
N VAL A 118 6.95 23.38 5.25
CA VAL A 118 6.03 24.43 4.76
C VAL A 118 6.29 25.76 5.47
N VAL A 119 6.41 25.75 6.80
CA VAL A 119 6.72 26.96 7.60
C VAL A 119 8.09 27.55 7.24
N LYS A 120 9.06 26.72 6.86
CA LYS A 120 10.39 27.16 6.40
C LYS A 120 10.44 27.60 4.93
N GLY A 121 9.29 27.67 4.24
CA GLY A 121 9.21 28.12 2.85
C GLY A 121 9.50 27.03 1.80
N HIS A 122 9.75 25.78 2.22
CA HIS A 122 9.91 24.64 1.31
C HIS A 122 8.56 24.02 0.93
N THR A 123 7.65 24.82 0.38
CA THR A 123 6.23 24.50 0.23
C THR A 123 5.96 23.20 -0.53
N SER A 124 6.59 22.98 -1.69
CA SER A 124 6.33 21.78 -2.51
C SER A 124 6.68 20.48 -1.78
N LEU A 125 7.94 20.38 -1.30
CA LEU A 125 8.40 19.21 -0.55
C LEU A 125 7.62 19.03 0.76
N GLY A 126 7.33 20.14 1.45
CA GLY A 126 6.55 20.13 2.68
C GLY A 126 5.13 19.62 2.49
N LEU A 127 4.43 20.06 1.44
CA LEU A 127 3.09 19.58 1.10
C LEU A 127 3.10 18.09 0.73
N LEU A 128 4.09 17.64 -0.04
CA LEU A 128 4.22 16.22 -0.37
C LEU A 128 4.46 15.38 0.88
N ALA A 129 5.46 15.73 1.69
CA ALA A 129 5.78 15.01 2.92
C ALA A 129 4.59 14.97 3.90
N SER A 130 3.88 16.09 4.03
CA SER A 130 2.65 16.18 4.85
C SER A 130 1.53 15.34 4.28
N GLY A 131 1.26 15.43 2.97
CA GLY A 131 0.17 14.71 2.32
C GLY A 131 0.33 13.19 2.41
N PHE A 132 1.53 12.68 2.12
CA PHE A 132 1.80 11.25 2.25
C PHE A 132 1.86 10.80 3.72
N GLY A 133 2.46 11.59 4.61
CA GLY A 133 2.49 11.29 6.05
C GLY A 133 1.08 11.18 6.61
N PHE A 134 0.22 12.15 6.30
CA PHE A 134 -1.19 12.13 6.69
C PHE A 134 -1.96 10.95 6.07
N GLY A 135 -1.79 10.70 4.77
CA GLY A 135 -2.40 9.54 4.10
C GLY A 135 -2.00 8.22 4.75
N GLY A 136 -0.72 8.05 5.09
CA GLY A 136 -0.23 6.89 5.81
C GLY A 136 -0.78 6.76 7.22
N MET A 137 -0.92 7.87 7.95
CA MET A 137 -1.61 7.87 9.25
C MET A 137 -3.06 7.41 9.13
N LEU A 138 -3.79 7.83 8.09
CA LEU A 138 -5.17 7.38 7.86
C LEU A 138 -5.25 5.87 7.59
N VAL A 139 -4.32 5.33 6.81
CA VAL A 139 -4.23 3.88 6.57
C VAL A 139 -3.95 3.13 7.87
N VAL A 140 -2.91 3.53 8.61
CA VAL A 140 -2.57 2.94 9.92
C VAL A 140 -3.75 3.01 10.89
N TRP A 141 -4.37 4.19 11.02
CA TRP A 141 -5.52 4.40 11.88
C TRP A 141 -6.68 3.47 11.51
N SER A 142 -7.04 3.42 10.22
CA SER A 142 -8.14 2.59 9.74
C SER A 142 -7.94 1.11 10.04
N GLU A 143 -6.70 0.62 10.00
CA GLU A 143 -6.37 -0.78 10.25
C GLU A 143 -6.27 -1.10 11.74
N LEU A 144 -5.66 -0.22 12.53
CA LEU A 144 -5.63 -0.38 13.99
C LEU A 144 -7.04 -0.34 14.59
N GLN A 145 -7.92 0.53 14.08
CA GLN A 145 -9.33 0.54 14.49
C GLN A 145 -10.03 -0.78 14.17
N ARG A 146 -9.72 -1.45 13.06
CA ARG A 146 -10.25 -2.80 12.77
C ARG A 146 -9.76 -3.85 13.76
N TYR A 147 -8.60 -3.66 14.38
CA TYR A 147 -8.08 -4.61 15.39
C TYR A 147 -8.74 -4.40 16.74
N ILE A 148 -8.98 -3.14 17.12
CA ILE A 148 -9.61 -2.76 18.40
C ILE A 148 -11.13 -3.00 18.34
N LYS A 149 -11.77 -2.62 17.24
CA LYS A 149 -13.21 -2.73 17.00
C LYS A 149 -13.44 -3.43 15.66
N PRO A 150 -13.37 -4.78 15.62
CA PRO A 150 -13.55 -5.53 14.40
C PRO A 150 -14.88 -5.25 13.70
N PRO A 151 -14.88 -5.03 12.37
CA PRO A 151 -16.12 -4.88 11.62
C PRO A 151 -16.99 -6.14 11.72
N PRO A 152 -18.32 -6.00 11.85
CA PRO A 152 -19.22 -7.16 11.91
C PRO A 152 -19.32 -7.90 10.57
N ASP A 153 -18.91 -7.27 9.47
CA ASP A 153 -18.93 -7.86 8.14
C ASP A 153 -17.86 -8.96 7.99
N LYS A 154 -18.32 -10.20 7.83
CA LYS A 154 -17.45 -11.38 7.65
C LYS A 154 -16.55 -11.32 6.40
N PHE A 155 -16.87 -10.47 5.43
CA PHE A 155 -16.10 -10.30 4.20
C PHE A 155 -15.14 -9.10 4.24
N ASP A 156 -15.03 -8.41 5.38
CA ASP A 156 -14.17 -7.23 5.52
C ASP A 156 -12.70 -7.49 5.13
N TRP A 157 -12.20 -8.71 5.38
CA TRP A 157 -10.87 -9.14 4.96
C TRP A 157 -10.63 -8.99 3.45
N LEU A 158 -11.66 -9.20 2.63
CA LEU A 158 -11.59 -9.08 1.17
C LEU A 158 -11.45 -7.62 0.76
N TYR A 159 -12.21 -6.72 1.40
CA TYR A 159 -12.11 -5.29 1.12
C TYR A 159 -10.77 -4.72 1.59
N SER A 160 -10.30 -5.13 2.77
CA SER A 160 -8.95 -4.81 3.26
C SER A 160 -7.88 -5.34 2.31
N HIS A 161 -8.01 -6.58 1.81
CA HIS A 161 -7.09 -7.14 0.80
C HIS A 161 -7.02 -6.27 -0.45
N MET A 162 -8.18 -6.01 -1.08
CA MET A 162 -8.25 -5.24 -2.33
C MET A 162 -7.75 -3.81 -2.13
N GLY A 163 -8.23 -3.11 -1.10
CA GLY A 163 -7.87 -1.73 -0.82
C GLY A 163 -6.38 -1.55 -0.57
N ASN A 164 -5.80 -2.40 0.28
CA ASN A 164 -4.41 -2.25 0.69
C ASN A 164 -3.41 -2.79 -0.35
N MET A 165 -3.72 -3.86 -1.08
CA MET A 165 -2.87 -4.33 -2.20
C MET A 165 -2.84 -3.31 -3.34
N LEU A 166 -4.00 -2.75 -3.70
CA LEU A 166 -4.10 -1.72 -4.75
C LEU A 166 -3.54 -0.38 -4.28
N GLY A 167 -3.72 -0.01 -3.01
CA GLY A 167 -3.11 1.20 -2.42
C GLY A 167 -1.58 1.15 -2.46
N GLY A 168 -1.00 -0.02 -2.13
CA GLY A 168 0.43 -0.25 -2.27
C GLY A 168 0.93 -0.17 -3.71
N PHE A 169 0.14 -0.67 -4.67
CA PHE A 169 0.43 -0.53 -6.10
C PHE A 169 0.34 0.92 -6.58
N ILE A 170 -0.65 1.69 -6.14
CA ILE A 170 -0.72 3.14 -6.43
C ILE A 170 0.55 3.85 -5.96
N ALA A 171 1.04 3.50 -4.76
CA ALA A 171 2.27 4.07 -4.23
C ALA A 171 3.51 3.67 -5.05
N SER A 172 3.58 2.44 -5.58
CA SER A 172 4.69 2.03 -6.47
C SER A 172 4.63 2.72 -7.83
N VAL A 173 3.44 2.88 -8.42
CA VAL A 173 3.22 3.68 -9.63
C VAL A 173 3.60 5.14 -9.39
N THR A 174 3.31 5.67 -8.21
CA THR A 174 3.72 7.02 -7.81
C THR A 174 5.24 7.18 -7.77
N ALA A 175 5.95 6.26 -7.11
CA ALA A 175 7.41 6.27 -7.08
C ALA A 175 8.03 6.18 -8.50
N PHE A 176 7.46 5.32 -9.36
CA PHE A 176 7.87 5.24 -10.76
C PHE A 176 7.62 6.54 -11.52
N SER A 177 6.41 7.09 -11.40
CA SER A 177 5.99 8.33 -12.06
C SER A 177 6.95 9.48 -11.74
N THR A 178 7.34 9.62 -10.48
CA THR A 178 8.25 10.69 -10.03
C THR A 178 9.67 10.57 -10.55
N GLN A 179 10.07 9.36 -10.96
CA GLN A 179 11.42 9.11 -11.46
C GLN A 179 11.50 9.06 -12.99
N VAL A 180 10.39 8.71 -13.66
CA VAL A 180 10.37 8.39 -15.09
C VAL A 180 9.44 9.30 -15.90
N MET A 181 8.31 9.72 -15.35
CA MET A 181 7.30 10.51 -16.07
C MET A 181 7.60 12.02 -15.99
N THR A 182 8.80 12.41 -16.40
CA THR A 182 9.28 13.80 -16.33
C THR A 182 8.49 14.78 -17.21
N PHE A 183 7.73 14.25 -18.18
CA PHE A 183 6.80 15.02 -19.01
C PHE A 183 5.58 15.54 -18.23
N LEU A 184 5.26 14.96 -17.06
CA LEU A 184 4.21 15.47 -16.19
C LEU A 184 4.75 16.66 -15.36
N PRO A 185 3.98 17.75 -15.23
CA PRO A 185 4.46 18.95 -14.54
C PRO A 185 4.41 18.80 -13.02
N GLY A 186 5.54 19.08 -12.35
CA GLY A 186 5.62 19.32 -10.91
C GLY A 186 4.90 18.28 -10.05
N MET A 187 3.90 18.73 -9.29
CA MET A 187 3.16 17.85 -8.38
C MET A 187 2.38 16.75 -9.09
N MET A 188 2.00 16.90 -10.36
CA MET A 188 1.21 15.87 -11.06
C MET A 188 1.92 14.53 -11.12
N GLN A 189 3.27 14.52 -11.16
CA GLN A 189 4.07 13.31 -11.06
C GLN A 189 3.75 12.46 -9.81
N TRP A 190 3.28 13.10 -8.74
CA TRP A 190 3.02 12.46 -7.45
C TRP A 190 1.54 12.07 -7.26
N ILE A 191 0.61 12.89 -7.76
CA ILE A 191 -0.80 12.80 -7.37
C ILE A 191 -1.66 12.04 -8.37
N TRP A 192 -1.29 12.02 -9.66
CA TRP A 192 -2.13 11.38 -10.70
C TRP A 192 -2.48 9.91 -10.41
N PRO A 193 -1.57 9.06 -9.88
CA PRO A 193 -1.90 7.65 -9.66
C PRO A 193 -3.00 7.49 -8.61
N SER A 194 -2.96 8.31 -7.55
CA SER A 194 -4.00 8.32 -6.51
C SER A 194 -5.31 8.92 -7.02
N LEU A 195 -5.25 9.99 -7.81
CA LEU A 195 -6.43 10.63 -8.41
C LEU A 195 -7.24 9.65 -9.27
N VAL A 196 -6.57 8.74 -9.98
CA VAL A 196 -7.23 7.70 -10.79
C VAL A 196 -7.53 6.45 -9.96
N GLY A 197 -6.55 5.96 -9.22
CA GLY A 197 -6.60 4.66 -8.55
C GLY A 197 -7.56 4.62 -7.36
N VAL A 198 -7.61 5.66 -6.53
CA VAL A 198 -8.46 5.67 -5.34
C VAL A 198 -9.95 5.61 -5.68
N PRO A 199 -10.48 6.42 -6.62
CA PRO A 199 -11.88 6.28 -7.06
C PRO A 199 -12.20 4.89 -7.60
N LEU A 200 -11.30 4.28 -8.38
CA LEU A 200 -11.49 2.92 -8.91
C LEU A 200 -11.53 1.87 -7.80
N ILE A 201 -10.64 1.96 -6.81
CA ILE A 201 -10.66 1.08 -5.62
C ILE A 201 -12.00 1.21 -4.89
N ILE A 202 -12.46 2.44 -4.63
CA ILE A 202 -13.72 2.69 -3.93
C ILE A 202 -14.90 2.11 -4.72
N PHE A 203 -14.96 2.35 -6.02
CA PHE A 203 -15.99 1.81 -6.90
C PHE A 203 -16.01 0.27 -6.86
N TRP A 204 -14.84 -0.35 -6.96
CA TRP A 204 -14.69 -1.80 -6.97
C TRP A 204 -15.12 -2.44 -5.63
N ILE A 205 -14.64 -1.89 -4.50
CA ILE A 205 -15.02 -2.35 -3.17
C ILE A 205 -16.54 -2.22 -2.95
N ARG A 206 -17.13 -1.07 -3.32
CA ARG A 206 -18.58 -0.85 -3.21
C ARG A 206 -19.37 -1.85 -4.04
N THR A 207 -18.88 -2.20 -5.22
CA THR A 207 -19.50 -3.19 -6.10
C THR A 207 -19.50 -4.59 -5.46
N TYR A 208 -18.35 -5.02 -4.91
CA TYR A 208 -18.26 -6.31 -4.21
C TYR A 208 -19.13 -6.36 -2.96
N ARG A 209 -19.14 -5.27 -2.17
CA ARG A 209 -20.01 -5.16 -0.99
C ARG A 209 -21.48 -5.32 -1.35
N LYS A 210 -21.96 -4.56 -2.33
CA LYS A 210 -23.36 -4.67 -2.81
C LYS A 210 -23.72 -6.09 -3.29
N LYS A 211 -22.81 -6.78 -4.00
CA LYS A 211 -23.06 -8.16 -4.45
C LYS A 211 -23.18 -9.13 -3.28
N LEU A 212 -22.31 -9.01 -2.29
CA LEU A 212 -22.29 -9.87 -1.10
C LEU A 212 -23.48 -9.60 -0.16
N GLU A 213 -23.87 -8.34 0.02
CA GLU A 213 -25.08 -7.94 0.76
C GLU A 213 -26.35 -8.48 0.10
N LYS A 214 -26.41 -8.52 -1.24
CA LYS A 214 -27.51 -9.13 -2.00
C LYS A 214 -27.50 -10.68 -1.99
N GLY A 215 -26.65 -11.31 -1.18
CA GLY A 215 -26.62 -12.77 -1.02
C GLY A 215 -25.81 -13.52 -2.07
N SER A 216 -24.99 -12.84 -2.89
CA SER A 216 -24.08 -13.54 -3.81
C SER A 216 -23.13 -14.43 -3.03
N ARG A 217 -22.99 -15.70 -3.44
CA ARG A 217 -22.03 -16.62 -2.82
C ARG A 217 -20.61 -16.17 -3.14
N LEU A 218 -19.74 -16.13 -2.13
CA LEU A 218 -18.33 -15.74 -2.30
C LEU A 218 -17.62 -16.61 -3.36
N ALA A 219 -17.92 -17.91 -3.39
CA ALA A 219 -17.39 -18.86 -4.37
C ALA A 219 -17.76 -18.53 -5.84
N GLY A 220 -18.84 -17.75 -6.06
CA GLY A 220 -19.20 -17.26 -7.38
C GLY A 220 -18.46 -15.98 -7.80
N LEU A 221 -17.74 -15.33 -6.88
CA LEU A 221 -17.00 -14.10 -7.13
C LEU A 221 -15.49 -14.33 -7.21
N LEU A 222 -14.98 -15.37 -6.54
CA LEU A 222 -13.57 -15.73 -6.49
C LEU A 222 -13.38 -17.19 -6.10
N GLU A 223 -12.25 -17.77 -6.50
CA GLU A 223 -11.87 -19.12 -6.12
C GLU A 223 -11.45 -19.15 -4.64
N ILE A 224 -12.17 -19.93 -3.83
CA ILE A 224 -11.84 -20.17 -2.42
C ILE A 224 -11.12 -21.52 -2.35
N ARG A 225 -9.86 -21.49 -1.93
CA ARG A 225 -9.15 -22.67 -1.45
C ARG A 225 -8.78 -22.47 0.01
#